data_AF-A0A9D6WGE1-F1
#
_entry.id   AF-A0A9D6WGE1-F1
#
_cell.length_a   1.000
_cell.length_b   1.000
_cell.length_c   1.000
_cell.angle_alpha   90.00
_cell.angle_beta   90.00
_cell.angle_gamma   90.00
#
_symmetry.space_group_name_H-M   'P 1'
#
loop_
_entity.id
_entity.type
_entity.pdbx_description
1 polymer ?
#
loop_
_entity_poly.entity_id
_entity_poly.type
_entity_poly.pdbx_seq_one_letter_code
_entity_poly.pdbx_strand_id
1 'polypeptide(L)'
;MVVLRASAELLRRVPMFSSLSDDQLQRVISSPKNAVIEYRPLETIIAEDEVADCMFIILDGTCDVRIKAVGGREITIATLKTGEFFGEQALLPGATGRRNASVRALQPCRLFRITKDDVLLGTGQPLDDARIAPDVPPPSEDERVRMLLRTVNLFRSLSPRDLERVGDWTEVVRFDAGDIIVREAEQGDFMYVVIEGSVEVFVLDDDGKIVVLARLTRGHYFGEQALLPNSTGVRNANVRADGAVTLVRVAKRYFQLIVNHDNKLMLALKAVGDAQRKKIMSALGQEPH
;
A
#
# COMPACT_ATOMS: atom_id res chain seq x y z
N MET A 1 23.51 -3.92 -22.19
CA MET A 1 22.39 -4.11 -21.25
C MET A 1 22.61 -5.45 -20.56
N VAL A 2 22.75 -5.50 -19.23
CA VAL A 2 22.99 -6.76 -18.52
C VAL A 2 21.66 -7.48 -18.36
N VAL A 3 21.51 -8.59 -19.07
CA VAL A 3 20.33 -9.46 -18.98
C VAL A 3 20.51 -10.35 -17.73
N LEU A 4 19.64 -10.21 -16.73
CA LEU A 4 19.68 -11.10 -15.57
C LEU A 4 19.29 -12.53 -15.99
N ARG A 5 19.84 -13.51 -15.28
CA ARG A 5 19.45 -14.92 -15.40
C ARG A 5 18.90 -15.38 -14.07
N ALA A 6 18.06 -16.41 -14.08
CA ALA A 6 17.71 -17.11 -12.86
C ALA A 6 18.99 -17.66 -12.22
N SER A 7 19.30 -17.20 -11.01
CA SER A 7 20.53 -17.54 -10.30
C SER A 7 20.27 -17.55 -8.80
N ALA A 8 21.10 -18.26 -8.05
CA ALA A 8 21.00 -18.30 -6.59
C ALA A 8 21.12 -16.89 -5.99
N GLU A 9 22.02 -16.06 -6.54
CA GLU A 9 22.18 -14.66 -6.12
C GLU A 9 20.89 -13.85 -6.31
N LEU A 10 20.20 -14.03 -7.45
CA LEU A 10 18.96 -13.32 -7.72
C LEU A 10 17.84 -13.78 -6.79
N LEU A 11 17.69 -15.11 -6.60
CA LEU A 11 16.67 -15.66 -5.70
C LEU A 11 16.90 -15.20 -4.25
N ARG A 12 18.15 -15.11 -3.78
CA ARG A 12 18.48 -14.62 -2.43
C ARG A 12 18.00 -13.19 -2.15
N ARG A 13 17.78 -12.37 -3.19
CA ARG A 13 17.22 -11.01 -3.05
C ARG A 13 15.72 -11.02 -2.74
N VAL A 14 15.03 -12.14 -2.97
CA VAL A 14 13.63 -12.32 -2.59
C VAL A 14 13.59 -12.79 -1.14
N PRO A 15 12.91 -12.08 -0.22
CA PRO A 15 12.94 -12.38 1.22
C PRO A 15 12.64 -13.84 1.57
N MET A 16 11.65 -14.46 0.90
CA MET A 16 11.26 -15.86 1.15
C MET A 16 12.29 -16.91 0.73
N PHE A 17 13.30 -16.54 -0.08
CA PHE A 17 14.36 -17.46 -0.50
C PHE A 17 15.72 -17.12 0.14
N SER A 18 15.80 -16.02 0.90
CA SER A 18 17.04 -15.50 1.47
C SER A 18 17.74 -16.49 2.41
N SER A 19 16.95 -17.28 3.16
CA SER A 19 17.42 -18.27 4.13
C SER A 19 17.69 -19.66 3.55
N LEU A 20 17.40 -19.88 2.26
CA LEU A 20 17.63 -21.18 1.62
C LEU A 20 19.13 -21.45 1.42
N SER A 21 19.51 -22.72 1.57
CA SER A 21 20.85 -23.18 1.20
C SER A 21 21.07 -23.11 -0.32
N ASP A 22 22.33 -23.10 -0.77
CA ASP A 22 22.62 -23.10 -2.21
C ASP A 22 21.98 -24.30 -2.92
N ASP A 23 21.98 -25.49 -2.31
CA ASP A 23 21.33 -26.69 -2.88
C ASP A 23 19.81 -26.55 -2.99
N GLN A 24 19.17 -25.85 -2.05
CA GLN A 24 17.73 -25.57 -2.11
C GLN A 24 17.43 -24.54 -3.21
N LEU A 25 18.24 -23.49 -3.34
CA LEU A 25 18.12 -22.51 -4.40
C LEU A 25 18.33 -23.13 -5.78
N GLN A 26 19.34 -24.01 -5.93
CA GLN A 26 19.58 -24.73 -7.17
C GLN A 26 18.41 -25.66 -7.54
N ARG A 27 17.75 -26.27 -6.55
CA ARG A 27 16.52 -27.04 -6.77
C ARG A 27 15.37 -26.18 -7.31
N VAL A 28 15.15 -24.99 -6.75
CA VAL A 28 14.14 -24.05 -7.27
C VAL A 28 14.48 -23.62 -8.70
N ILE A 29 15.75 -23.29 -8.97
CA ILE A 29 16.19 -22.83 -10.31
C ILE A 29 16.06 -23.94 -11.36
N SER A 30 16.41 -25.17 -10.99
CA SER A 30 16.46 -26.31 -11.91
C SER A 30 15.16 -27.12 -11.95
N SER A 31 14.15 -26.73 -11.16
CA SER A 31 12.83 -27.37 -11.15
C SER A 31 12.24 -27.33 -12.58
N PRO A 32 11.82 -28.47 -13.14
CA PRO A 32 11.28 -28.53 -14.50
C PRO A 32 9.94 -27.80 -14.63
N LYS A 33 9.31 -27.44 -13.50
CA LYS A 33 8.06 -26.65 -13.47
C LYS A 33 8.31 -25.14 -13.51
N ASN A 34 9.56 -24.72 -13.30
CA ASN A 34 9.98 -23.32 -13.33
C ASN A 34 10.65 -23.02 -14.67
N ALA A 35 10.40 -21.83 -15.21
CA ALA A 35 10.88 -21.47 -16.53
C ALA A 35 11.02 -19.96 -16.68
N VAL A 36 11.89 -19.55 -17.61
CA VAL A 36 11.87 -18.18 -18.11
C VAL A 36 10.76 -18.07 -19.15
N ILE A 37 9.81 -17.16 -18.91
CA ILE A 37 8.69 -16.87 -19.81
C ILE A 37 8.89 -15.47 -20.38
N GLU A 38 8.60 -15.33 -21.67
CA GLU A 38 8.68 -14.06 -22.37
C GLU A 38 7.28 -13.51 -22.63
N TYR A 39 7.11 -12.22 -22.39
CA TYR A 39 5.85 -11.51 -22.59
C TYR A 39 6.06 -10.33 -23.53
N ARG A 40 5.08 -10.09 -24.39
CA ARG A 40 5.05 -8.92 -25.29
C ARG A 40 4.45 -7.70 -24.59
N PRO A 41 4.71 -6.48 -25.08
CA PRO A 41 4.05 -5.29 -24.55
C PRO A 41 2.54 -5.44 -24.52
N LEU A 42 1.91 -4.96 -23.45
CA LEU A 42 0.48 -5.01 -23.17
C LEU A 42 -0.09 -6.40 -22.88
N GLU A 43 0.70 -7.47 -22.89
CA GLU A 43 0.23 -8.78 -22.44
C GLU A 43 0.01 -8.80 -20.94
N THR A 44 -1.14 -9.29 -20.52
CA THR A 44 -1.47 -9.56 -19.12
C THR A 44 -0.70 -10.79 -18.67
N ILE A 45 0.16 -10.61 -17.67
CA ILE A 45 0.97 -11.66 -17.06
C ILE A 45 0.19 -12.36 -15.94
N ILE A 46 -0.57 -11.57 -15.18
CA ILE A 46 -1.44 -12.00 -14.09
C ILE A 46 -2.74 -11.21 -14.19
N ALA A 47 -3.88 -11.87 -14.06
CA ALA A 47 -5.17 -11.21 -13.92
C ALA A 47 -5.63 -11.15 -12.46
N GLU A 48 -6.20 -10.02 -12.04
CA GLU A 48 -6.88 -9.92 -10.75
C GLU A 48 -7.93 -11.02 -10.59
N ASP A 49 -8.01 -11.59 -9.38
CA ASP A 49 -8.95 -12.64 -8.95
C ASP A 49 -8.73 -14.04 -9.55
N GLU A 50 -7.75 -14.24 -10.43
CA GLU A 50 -7.39 -15.60 -10.87
C GLU A 50 -6.72 -16.39 -9.73
N VAL A 51 -6.76 -17.73 -9.82
CA VAL A 51 -6.08 -18.60 -8.86
C VAL A 51 -4.57 -18.51 -9.07
N ALA A 52 -3.85 -18.23 -7.99
CA ALA A 52 -2.41 -18.12 -7.98
C ALA A 52 -1.74 -19.49 -7.86
N ASP A 53 -0.92 -19.82 -8.83
CA ASP A 53 -0.15 -21.06 -8.92
C ASP A 53 1.37 -20.83 -9.03
N CYS A 54 1.79 -19.56 -9.23
CA CYS A 54 3.19 -19.18 -9.40
C CYS A 54 3.46 -17.72 -9.05
N MET A 55 4.72 -17.37 -8.82
CA MET A 55 5.20 -15.99 -8.76
C MET A 55 6.22 -15.73 -9.88
N PHE A 56 6.59 -14.47 -10.06
CA PHE A 56 7.53 -14.06 -11.10
C PHE A 56 8.63 -13.17 -10.53
N ILE A 57 9.86 -13.35 -11.04
CA ILE A 57 10.97 -12.41 -10.89
C ILE A 57 11.28 -11.78 -12.25
N ILE A 58 11.41 -10.45 -12.31
CA ILE A 58 11.69 -9.73 -13.56
C ILE A 58 13.19 -9.86 -13.87
N LEU A 59 13.52 -10.65 -14.90
CA LEU A 59 14.90 -10.78 -15.37
C LEU A 59 15.28 -9.65 -16.34
N ASP A 60 14.31 -9.19 -17.12
CA ASP A 60 14.45 -8.07 -18.05
C ASP A 60 13.07 -7.46 -18.36
N GLY A 61 13.04 -6.14 -18.58
CA GLY A 61 11.83 -5.40 -18.91
C GLY A 61 11.18 -4.63 -17.75
N THR A 62 9.93 -4.21 -17.95
CA THR A 62 9.17 -3.40 -16.99
C THR A 62 7.70 -3.76 -17.06
N CYS A 63 7.06 -3.92 -15.90
CA CYS A 63 5.65 -4.26 -15.76
C CYS A 63 4.92 -3.18 -14.98
N ASP A 64 3.62 -3.02 -15.19
CA ASP A 64 2.77 -2.24 -14.32
C ASP A 64 1.74 -3.10 -13.58
N VAL A 65 1.48 -2.72 -12.33
CA VAL A 65 0.52 -3.38 -11.44
C VAL A 65 -0.75 -2.55 -11.40
N ARG A 66 -1.89 -3.19 -11.62
CA ARG A 66 -3.20 -2.54 -11.82
C ARG A 66 -4.26 -3.20 -10.95
N ILE A 67 -5.20 -2.40 -10.45
CA ILE A 67 -6.42 -2.90 -9.80
C ILE A 67 -7.65 -2.28 -10.45
N LYS A 68 -8.77 -3.00 -10.45
CA LYS A 68 -10.06 -2.44 -10.86
C LYS A 68 -10.63 -1.55 -9.75
N ALA A 69 -10.86 -0.29 -10.05
CA ALA A 69 -11.55 0.65 -9.18
C ALA A 69 -13.07 0.50 -9.28
N VAL A 70 -13.80 1.14 -8.36
CA VAL A 70 -15.26 1.22 -8.42
C VAL A 70 -15.67 1.90 -9.74
N GLY A 71 -16.52 1.23 -10.53
CA GLY A 71 -16.89 1.67 -11.88
C GLY A 71 -16.07 1.04 -13.02
N GLY A 72 -15.19 0.08 -12.73
CA GLY A 72 -14.52 -0.74 -13.74
C GLY A 72 -13.29 -0.11 -14.39
N ARG A 73 -12.87 1.08 -13.93
CA ARG A 73 -11.63 1.74 -14.37
C ARG A 73 -10.42 1.05 -13.75
N GLU A 74 -9.42 0.71 -14.55
CA GLU A 74 -8.13 0.23 -14.02
C GLU A 74 -7.27 1.40 -13.52
N ILE A 75 -6.69 1.23 -12.34
CA ILE A 75 -5.73 2.17 -11.74
C ILE A 75 -4.38 1.48 -11.63
N THR A 76 -3.32 2.08 -12.19
CA THR A 76 -1.94 1.65 -11.98
C THR A 76 -1.48 2.06 -10.59
N ILE A 77 -1.05 1.09 -9.79
CA ILE A 77 -0.63 1.30 -8.39
C ILE A 77 0.89 1.20 -8.19
N ALA A 78 1.59 0.56 -9.11
CA ALA A 78 3.05 0.45 -9.09
C ALA A 78 3.60 0.14 -10.49
N THR A 79 4.88 0.47 -10.70
CA THR A 79 5.67 0.06 -11.87
C THR A 79 6.88 -0.73 -11.39
N LEU A 80 7.01 -1.96 -11.86
CA LEU A 80 8.06 -2.91 -11.46
C LEU A 80 9.12 -3.05 -12.56
N LYS A 81 10.39 -3.16 -12.15
CA LYS A 81 11.58 -3.19 -13.01
C LYS A 81 12.41 -4.45 -12.78
N THR A 82 13.38 -4.66 -13.66
CA THR A 82 14.40 -5.72 -13.56
C THR A 82 14.97 -5.87 -12.14
N GLY A 83 14.91 -7.09 -11.62
CA GLY A 83 15.33 -7.45 -10.26
C GLY A 83 14.21 -7.47 -9.22
N GLU A 84 13.05 -6.87 -9.52
CA GLU A 84 11.86 -6.94 -8.65
C GLU A 84 11.04 -8.20 -8.95
N PHE A 85 10.13 -8.54 -8.04
CA PHE A 85 9.28 -9.74 -8.13
C PHE A 85 7.83 -9.39 -7.81
N PHE A 86 6.90 -10.27 -8.20
CA PHE A 86 5.47 -10.11 -7.93
C PHE A 86 4.72 -11.43 -7.98
N GLY A 87 3.48 -11.42 -7.47
CA GLY A 87 2.59 -12.57 -7.46
C GLY A 87 2.82 -13.53 -6.29
N GLU A 88 3.72 -13.20 -5.38
CA GLU A 88 4.05 -13.97 -4.19
C GLU A 88 2.95 -13.92 -3.12
N GLN A 89 2.25 -12.78 -3.00
CA GLN A 89 1.32 -12.54 -1.91
C GLN A 89 0.19 -13.57 -1.83
N ALA A 90 -0.28 -14.04 -2.97
CA ALA A 90 -1.36 -15.03 -3.06
C ALA A 90 -0.89 -16.47 -2.76
N LEU A 91 0.43 -16.71 -2.69
CA LEU A 91 1.01 -18.03 -2.46
C LEU A 91 1.44 -18.28 -1.02
N LEU A 92 1.53 -17.22 -0.21
CA LEU A 92 1.99 -17.30 1.16
C LEU A 92 0.94 -17.99 2.06
N PRO A 93 1.36 -18.63 3.16
CA PRO A 93 0.44 -19.20 4.14
C PRO A 93 -0.54 -18.16 4.66
N GLY A 94 -1.83 -18.53 4.75
CA GLY A 94 -2.89 -17.62 5.16
C GLY A 94 -3.42 -16.69 4.07
N ALA A 95 -2.85 -16.70 2.87
CA ALA A 95 -3.40 -15.97 1.73
C ALA A 95 -4.64 -16.65 1.13
N THR A 96 -5.45 -15.89 0.39
CA THR A 96 -6.68 -16.39 -0.26
C THR A 96 -6.43 -17.34 -1.43
N GLY A 97 -5.17 -17.47 -1.88
CA GLY A 97 -4.84 -18.21 -3.09
C GLY A 97 -5.21 -17.47 -4.39
N ARG A 98 -5.75 -16.25 -4.32
CA ARG A 98 -6.16 -15.46 -5.50
C ARG A 98 -5.33 -14.20 -5.68
N ARG A 99 -5.17 -13.78 -6.93
CA ARG A 99 -4.43 -12.56 -7.29
C ARG A 99 -5.18 -11.32 -6.81
N ASN A 100 -4.47 -10.42 -6.15
CA ASN A 100 -5.02 -9.16 -5.64
C ASN A 100 -4.91 -7.98 -6.63
N ALA A 101 -4.19 -8.17 -7.73
CA ALA A 101 -3.98 -7.17 -8.77
C ALA A 101 -3.65 -7.87 -10.09
N SER A 102 -3.91 -7.17 -11.19
CA SER A 102 -3.42 -7.54 -12.51
C SER A 102 -2.00 -7.01 -12.71
N VAL A 103 -1.17 -7.73 -13.45
CA VAL A 103 0.16 -7.28 -13.86
C VAL A 103 0.28 -7.38 -15.37
N ARG A 104 0.77 -6.32 -16.01
CA ARG A 104 0.89 -6.24 -17.47
C ARG A 104 2.28 -5.79 -17.87
N ALA A 105 2.78 -6.34 -18.97
CA ALA A 105 4.06 -5.93 -19.53
C ALA A 105 3.94 -4.54 -20.18
N LEU A 106 4.83 -3.60 -19.85
CA LEU A 106 4.89 -2.29 -20.51
C LEU A 106 5.78 -2.30 -21.76
N GLN A 107 6.73 -3.23 -21.79
CA GLN A 107 7.68 -3.48 -22.87
C GLN A 107 7.93 -5.00 -22.96
N PRO A 108 8.73 -5.53 -23.91
CA PRO A 108 9.09 -6.94 -23.89
C PRO A 108 9.72 -7.30 -22.53
N CYS A 109 9.20 -8.37 -21.92
CA CYS A 109 9.61 -8.80 -20.58
C CYS A 109 10.09 -10.24 -20.61
N ARG A 110 11.15 -10.53 -19.84
CA ARG A 110 11.62 -11.88 -19.56
C ARG A 110 11.51 -12.12 -18.07
N LEU A 111 10.66 -13.05 -17.67
CA LEU A 111 10.30 -13.29 -16.28
C LEU A 111 10.64 -14.72 -15.88
N PHE A 112 11.25 -14.91 -14.72
CA PHE A 112 11.43 -16.25 -14.16
C PHE A 112 10.18 -16.63 -13.35
N ARG A 113 9.40 -17.59 -13.88
CA ARG A 113 8.21 -18.15 -13.23
C ARG A 113 8.62 -19.22 -12.23
N ILE A 114 8.19 -19.07 -10.98
CA ILE A 114 8.43 -20.01 -9.89
C ILE A 114 7.08 -20.55 -9.39
N THR A 115 6.88 -21.86 -9.41
CA THR A 115 5.63 -22.49 -8.96
C THR A 115 5.39 -22.36 -7.46
N LYS A 116 4.13 -22.46 -7.05
CA LYS A 116 3.72 -22.49 -5.65
C LYS A 116 4.49 -23.53 -4.82
N ASP A 117 4.66 -24.74 -5.34
CA ASP A 117 5.40 -25.82 -4.65
C ASP A 117 6.82 -25.36 -4.30
N ASP A 118 7.51 -24.72 -5.24
CA ASP A 118 8.87 -24.23 -5.07
C ASP A 118 8.95 -22.95 -4.23
N VAL A 119 7.90 -22.13 -4.22
CA VAL A 119 7.76 -20.99 -3.30
C VAL A 119 7.64 -21.48 -1.86
N LEU A 120 6.86 -22.52 -1.61
CA LEU A 120 6.65 -23.07 -0.27
C LEU A 120 7.93 -23.67 0.33
N LEU A 121 8.85 -24.19 -0.49
CA LEU A 121 10.19 -24.59 -0.03
C LEU A 121 10.91 -23.46 0.72
N GLY A 122 10.73 -22.20 0.29
CA GLY A 122 11.26 -21.00 0.95
C GLY A 122 10.62 -20.65 2.30
N THR A 123 9.38 -21.10 2.51
CA THR A 123 8.59 -20.78 3.71
C THR A 123 8.80 -21.75 4.88
N GLY A 124 9.51 -22.86 4.65
CA GLY A 124 9.82 -23.86 5.69
C GLY A 124 8.65 -24.77 6.09
N GLN A 125 7.55 -24.80 5.33
CA GLN A 125 6.42 -25.69 5.60
C GLN A 125 6.56 -27.04 4.86
N PRO A 126 6.19 -28.18 5.50
CA PRO A 126 6.14 -29.49 4.85
C PRO A 126 5.15 -29.51 3.67
N LEU A 127 5.46 -30.27 2.62
CA LEU A 127 4.67 -30.44 1.40
C LEU A 127 3.35 -31.21 1.58
N ASP A 128 3.05 -31.64 2.80
CA ASP A 128 1.87 -32.46 3.13
C ASP A 128 0.72 -31.59 3.61
N ASP A 129 0.11 -30.83 2.69
CA ASP A 129 -1.31 -30.44 2.78
C ASP A 129 -1.79 -29.81 1.45
N ALA A 130 -1.52 -30.50 0.35
CA ALA A 130 -2.15 -30.25 -0.94
C ALA A 130 -3.62 -30.72 -0.96
N ARG A 131 -4.41 -30.37 0.05
CA ARG A 131 -5.86 -30.28 -0.08
C ARG A 131 -6.17 -28.82 -0.39
N ILE A 132 -6.73 -28.62 -1.57
CA ILE A 132 -7.44 -27.42 -2.00
C ILE A 132 -8.19 -26.87 -0.78
N ALA A 133 -7.71 -25.75 -0.22
CA ALA A 133 -8.42 -25.07 0.85
C ALA A 133 -9.79 -24.67 0.28
N PRO A 134 -10.89 -25.01 0.98
CA PRO A 134 -12.23 -24.72 0.52
C PRO A 134 -12.42 -23.20 0.54
N ASP A 135 -12.97 -22.65 -0.55
CA ASP A 135 -13.63 -21.35 -0.62
C ASP A 135 -13.14 -20.33 0.43
N VAL A 136 -11.88 -19.88 0.31
CA VAL A 136 -11.42 -18.76 1.13
C VAL A 136 -12.14 -17.54 0.58
N PRO A 137 -13.05 -16.92 1.37
CA PRO A 137 -13.77 -15.75 0.90
C PRO A 137 -12.76 -14.68 0.45
N PRO A 138 -13.12 -13.82 -0.51
CA PRO A 138 -12.27 -12.70 -0.91
C PRO A 138 -11.74 -12.00 0.35
N PRO A 139 -10.49 -11.50 0.33
CA PRO A 139 -9.88 -10.90 1.52
C PRO A 139 -10.89 -9.93 2.10
N SER A 140 -11.17 -10.09 3.40
CA SER A 140 -12.11 -9.23 4.10
C SER A 140 -11.70 -7.78 3.87
N GLU A 141 -12.66 -6.88 4.03
CA GLU A 141 -12.39 -5.45 3.92
C GLU A 141 -11.16 -5.04 4.76
N ASP A 142 -11.01 -5.63 5.95
CA ASP A 142 -9.86 -5.46 6.85
C ASP A 142 -8.52 -5.90 6.22
N GLU A 143 -8.51 -7.03 5.51
CA GLU A 143 -7.29 -7.55 4.88
C GLU A 143 -6.86 -6.68 3.68
N ARG A 144 -7.83 -6.14 2.92
CA ARG A 144 -7.55 -5.16 1.84
C ARG A 144 -7.01 -3.86 2.40
N VAL A 145 -7.57 -3.39 3.51
CA VAL A 145 -7.08 -2.20 4.24
C VAL A 145 -5.66 -2.39 4.71
N ARG A 146 -5.34 -3.54 5.31
CA ARG A 146 -3.98 -3.89 5.73
C ARG A 146 -3.00 -3.78 4.57
N MET A 147 -3.33 -4.36 3.42
CA MET A 147 -2.50 -4.28 2.21
C MET A 147 -2.30 -2.83 1.76
N LEU A 148 -3.36 -2.01 1.76
CA LEU A 148 -3.28 -0.60 1.39
C LEU A 148 -2.43 0.22 2.37
N LEU A 149 -2.58 -0.01 3.67
CA LEU A 149 -1.79 0.67 4.69
C LEU A 149 -0.29 0.41 4.53
N ARG A 150 0.11 -0.80 4.11
CA ARG A 150 1.53 -1.09 3.80
C ARG A 150 2.10 -0.19 2.70
N THR A 151 1.27 0.31 1.79
CA THR A 151 1.71 1.15 0.66
C THR A 151 1.92 2.61 1.06
N VAL A 152 1.32 3.05 2.17
CA VAL A 152 1.34 4.44 2.62
C VAL A 152 2.68 4.71 3.31
N ASN A 153 3.38 5.76 2.85
CA ASN A 153 4.71 6.12 3.36
C ASN A 153 4.75 6.30 4.89
N LEU A 154 3.62 6.72 5.48
CA LEU A 154 3.46 6.90 6.93
C LEU A 154 3.72 5.62 7.74
N PHE A 155 3.37 4.44 7.20
CA PHE A 155 3.46 3.17 7.93
C PHE A 155 4.65 2.31 7.51
N ARG A 156 5.51 2.80 6.59
CA ARG A 156 6.66 2.05 6.08
C ARG A 156 7.73 1.75 7.13
N SER A 157 7.82 2.55 8.18
CA SER A 157 8.81 2.37 9.25
C SER A 157 8.33 1.43 10.35
N LEU A 158 7.07 0.98 10.32
CA LEU A 158 6.53 0.04 11.29
C LEU A 158 7.06 -1.37 11.04
N SER A 159 7.37 -2.08 12.13
CA SER A 159 7.68 -3.51 12.06
C SER A 159 6.47 -4.30 11.55
N PRO A 160 6.63 -5.48 10.93
CA PRO A 160 5.49 -6.32 10.52
C PRO A 160 4.49 -6.58 11.66
N ARG A 161 4.99 -6.74 12.90
CA ARG A 161 4.19 -6.95 14.11
C ARG A 161 3.38 -5.71 14.52
N ASP A 162 3.94 -4.52 14.35
CA ASP A 162 3.23 -3.27 14.65
C ASP A 162 2.23 -2.91 13.54
N LEU A 163 2.54 -3.28 12.29
CA LEU A 163 1.64 -3.13 11.16
C LEU A 163 0.44 -4.09 11.23
N GLU A 164 0.66 -5.33 11.69
CA GLU A 164 -0.38 -6.32 11.96
C GLU A 164 -1.36 -5.80 13.02
N ARG A 165 -0.83 -5.18 14.09
CA ARG A 165 -1.62 -4.46 15.10
C ARG A 165 -2.44 -3.30 14.52
N VAL A 166 -1.85 -2.47 13.65
CA VAL A 166 -2.59 -1.38 12.98
C VAL A 166 -3.74 -1.94 12.13
N GLY A 167 -3.57 -3.11 11.53
CA GLY A 167 -4.59 -3.82 10.76
C GLY A 167 -5.83 -4.26 11.53
N ASP A 168 -5.73 -4.45 12.84
CA ASP A 168 -6.88 -4.75 13.72
C ASP A 168 -7.60 -3.46 14.19
N TRP A 169 -6.98 -2.28 14.00
CA TRP A 169 -7.35 -1.04 14.71
C TRP A 169 -7.73 0.11 13.79
N THR A 170 -7.92 -0.21 12.51
CA THR A 170 -8.31 0.73 11.46
C THR A 170 -9.70 0.41 10.96
N GLU A 171 -10.44 1.44 10.61
CA GLU A 171 -11.80 1.29 10.10
C GLU A 171 -11.90 1.96 8.72
N VAL A 172 -12.56 1.27 7.80
CA VAL A 172 -12.91 1.85 6.51
C VAL A 172 -14.14 2.70 6.68
N VAL A 173 -14.01 3.95 6.24
CA VAL A 173 -15.14 4.87 6.17
C VAL A 173 -15.27 5.38 4.75
N ARG A 174 -16.51 5.50 4.29
CA ARG A 174 -16.87 5.99 2.96
C ARG A 174 -17.67 7.26 3.09
N PHE A 175 -17.42 8.20 2.19
CA PHE A 175 -18.10 9.48 2.13
C PHE A 175 -18.48 9.77 0.68
N ASP A 176 -19.64 10.39 0.52
CA ASP A 176 -20.13 10.86 -0.76
C ASP A 176 -19.57 12.25 -1.08
N ALA A 177 -19.67 12.65 -2.34
CA ALA A 177 -19.14 13.93 -2.80
C ALA A 177 -19.74 15.10 -2.00
N GLY A 178 -18.88 15.97 -1.45
CA GLY A 178 -19.28 17.13 -0.67
C GLY A 178 -19.42 16.90 0.84
N ASP A 179 -19.40 15.66 1.30
CA ASP A 179 -19.47 15.35 2.74
C ASP A 179 -18.31 15.99 3.50
N ILE A 180 -18.62 16.59 4.65
CA ILE A 180 -17.61 17.14 5.57
C ILE A 180 -17.08 16.01 6.46
N ILE A 181 -15.79 15.72 6.33
CA ILE A 181 -15.11 14.63 7.04
C ILE A 181 -14.45 15.15 8.31
N VAL A 182 -13.90 16.36 8.25
CA VAL A 182 -13.27 17.06 9.39
C VAL A 182 -13.75 18.50 9.36
N ARG A 183 -14.13 19.03 10.52
CA ARG A 183 -14.43 20.44 10.70
C ARG A 183 -13.31 21.10 11.48
N GLU A 184 -12.99 22.31 11.07
CA GLU A 184 -12.07 23.17 11.80
C GLU A 184 -12.56 23.43 13.23
N ALA A 185 -11.63 23.67 14.15
CA ALA A 185 -11.86 23.95 15.57
C ALA A 185 -12.51 22.82 16.39
N GLU A 186 -12.93 21.72 15.77
CA GLU A 186 -13.41 20.54 16.49
C GLU A 186 -12.25 19.73 17.10
N GLN A 187 -12.57 18.86 18.05
CA GLN A 187 -11.59 17.92 18.59
C GLN A 187 -11.22 16.83 17.58
N GLY A 188 -9.94 16.48 17.54
CA GLY A 188 -9.43 15.42 16.69
C GLY A 188 -9.14 14.15 17.45
N ASP A 189 -9.96 13.12 17.21
CA ASP A 189 -9.77 11.78 17.78
C ASP A 189 -9.22 10.75 16.79
N PHE A 190 -9.23 11.10 15.49
CA PHE A 190 -8.80 10.23 14.40
C PHE A 190 -7.94 10.98 13.38
N MET A 191 -7.06 10.26 12.70
CA MET A 191 -6.47 10.71 11.44
C MET A 191 -6.98 9.82 10.31
N TYR A 192 -6.87 10.30 9.09
CA TYR A 192 -7.42 9.65 7.92
C TYR A 192 -6.36 9.45 6.85
N VAL A 193 -6.47 8.36 6.12
CA VAL A 193 -5.62 8.03 4.97
C VAL A 193 -6.52 7.79 3.78
N VAL A 194 -6.25 8.46 2.66
CA VAL A 194 -7.02 8.29 1.43
C VAL A 194 -6.57 7.00 0.75
N ILE A 195 -7.48 6.06 0.57
CA ILE A 195 -7.20 4.81 -0.17
C ILE A 195 -7.83 4.78 -1.57
N GLU A 196 -8.93 5.50 -1.76
CA GLU A 196 -9.59 5.71 -3.05
C GLU A 196 -10.30 7.07 -3.06
N GLY A 197 -10.36 7.73 -4.22
CA GLY A 197 -10.98 9.06 -4.37
C GLY A 197 -10.05 10.22 -3.98
N SER A 198 -10.65 11.37 -3.67
CA SER A 198 -9.93 12.57 -3.25
C SER A 198 -10.71 13.40 -2.22
N VAL A 199 -10.00 14.24 -1.48
CA VAL A 199 -10.56 15.22 -0.54
C VAL A 199 -9.96 16.60 -0.77
N GLU A 200 -10.70 17.64 -0.42
CA GLU A 200 -10.22 19.03 -0.39
C GLU A 200 -10.08 19.50 1.05
N VAL A 201 -8.90 20.06 1.36
CA VAL A 201 -8.63 20.75 2.62
C VAL A 201 -8.85 22.23 2.41
N PHE A 202 -9.67 22.87 3.24
CA PHE A 202 -10.04 24.27 3.08
C PHE A 202 -10.27 24.98 4.41
N VAL A 203 -10.19 26.30 4.38
CA VAL A 203 -10.59 27.19 5.47
C VAL A 203 -11.61 28.20 4.94
N LEU A 204 -12.28 28.91 5.84
CA LEU A 204 -13.11 30.05 5.48
C LEU A 204 -12.31 31.33 5.73
N ASP A 205 -12.33 32.27 4.78
CA ASP A 205 -11.79 33.61 5.01
C ASP A 205 -12.74 34.46 5.88
N ASP A 206 -12.34 35.71 6.16
CA ASP A 206 -13.13 36.64 6.99
C ASP A 206 -14.53 36.95 6.40
N ASP A 207 -14.73 36.76 5.09
CA ASP A 207 -16.02 36.91 4.40
C ASP A 207 -16.83 35.59 4.39
N GLY A 208 -16.30 34.51 4.96
CA GLY A 208 -16.90 33.17 4.92
C GLY A 208 -16.72 32.44 3.59
N LYS A 209 -15.84 32.89 2.69
CA LYS A 209 -15.57 32.22 1.41
C LYS A 209 -14.59 31.06 1.61
N ILE A 210 -14.81 29.99 0.86
CA ILE A 210 -13.95 28.81 0.89
C ILE A 210 -12.62 29.12 0.19
N VAL A 211 -11.52 28.94 0.93
CA VAL A 211 -10.16 28.97 0.40
C VAL A 211 -9.58 27.56 0.46
N VAL A 212 -9.41 26.92 -0.71
CA VAL A 212 -8.85 25.57 -0.82
C VAL A 212 -7.33 25.61 -0.67
N LEU A 213 -6.81 24.88 0.32
CA LEU A 213 -5.40 24.84 0.68
C LEU A 213 -4.64 23.70 -0.01
N ALA A 214 -5.33 22.58 -0.21
CA ALA A 214 -4.78 21.39 -0.84
C ALA A 214 -5.88 20.44 -1.31
N ARG A 215 -5.60 19.65 -2.34
CA ARG A 215 -6.35 18.45 -2.71
C ARG A 215 -5.50 17.22 -2.41
N LEU A 216 -6.06 16.28 -1.65
CA LEU A 216 -5.38 15.06 -1.23
C LEU A 216 -6.00 13.86 -1.95
N THR A 217 -5.15 12.95 -2.43
CA THR A 217 -5.52 11.76 -3.21
C THR A 217 -4.96 10.52 -2.54
N ARG A 218 -5.22 9.36 -3.13
CA ARG A 218 -4.69 8.06 -2.66
C ARG A 218 -3.24 8.14 -2.19
N GLY A 219 -2.99 7.64 -0.97
CA GLY A 219 -1.69 7.62 -0.30
C GLY A 219 -1.39 8.86 0.55
N HIS A 220 -2.11 9.96 0.36
CA HIS A 220 -2.06 11.11 1.27
C HIS A 220 -2.88 10.85 2.53
N TYR A 221 -2.58 11.60 3.58
CA TYR A 221 -3.25 11.53 4.88
C TYR A 221 -3.53 12.93 5.43
N PHE A 222 -4.45 13.03 6.38
CA PHE A 222 -4.82 14.29 7.04
C PHE A 222 -5.36 14.08 8.45
N GLY A 223 -5.43 15.17 9.22
CA GLY A 223 -5.97 15.20 10.58
C GLY A 223 -4.98 14.74 11.66
N GLU A 224 -3.76 14.41 11.29
CA GLU A 224 -2.69 13.97 12.19
C GLU A 224 -2.23 15.06 13.16
N GLN A 225 -2.35 16.34 12.79
CA GLN A 225 -1.88 17.47 13.61
C GLN A 225 -2.53 17.54 14.98
N ALA A 226 -3.83 17.26 15.06
CA ALA A 226 -4.60 17.22 16.30
C ALA A 226 -4.21 16.05 17.23
N LEU A 227 -3.46 15.08 16.71
CA LEU A 227 -3.10 13.86 17.43
C LEU A 227 -1.66 13.90 17.98
N LEU A 228 -0.84 14.84 17.50
CA LEU A 228 0.56 14.94 17.89
C LEU A 228 0.72 15.29 19.39
N PRO A 229 1.79 14.80 20.04
CA PRO A 229 2.17 15.26 21.37
C PRO A 229 2.36 16.78 21.40
N ASN A 230 1.80 17.44 22.41
CA ASN A 230 1.80 18.90 22.60
C ASN A 230 0.94 19.70 21.61
N SER A 231 0.06 19.05 20.83
CA SER A 231 -1.01 19.76 20.12
C SER A 231 -2.12 20.16 21.09
N THR A 232 -2.93 21.15 20.70
CA THR A 232 -4.16 21.55 21.43
C THR A 232 -5.29 20.52 21.29
N GLY A 233 -5.12 19.51 20.43
CA GLY A 233 -6.15 18.53 20.10
C GLY A 233 -7.15 18.98 19.05
N VAL A 234 -7.14 20.25 18.63
CA VAL A 234 -8.15 20.82 17.73
C VAL A 234 -7.73 20.73 16.26
N ARG A 235 -8.72 20.63 15.38
CA ARG A 235 -8.56 20.65 13.93
C ARG A 235 -8.24 22.07 13.46
N ASN A 236 -7.27 22.19 12.54
CA ASN A 236 -6.79 23.46 12.02
C ASN A 236 -7.36 23.84 10.65
N ALA A 237 -8.17 22.96 10.04
CA ALA A 237 -8.79 23.19 8.75
C ALA A 237 -9.99 22.25 8.58
N ASN A 238 -10.86 22.58 7.63
CA ASN A 238 -11.95 21.73 7.18
C ASN A 238 -11.44 20.77 6.11
N VAL A 239 -12.05 19.59 6.04
CA VAL A 239 -11.80 18.61 4.98
C VAL A 239 -13.12 18.07 4.47
N ARG A 240 -13.33 18.14 3.15
CA ARG A 240 -14.52 17.59 2.48
C ARG A 240 -14.15 16.56 1.41
N ALA A 241 -15.06 15.64 1.16
CA ALA A 241 -14.96 14.70 0.05
C ALA A 241 -15.09 15.43 -1.30
N ASP A 242 -14.17 15.14 -2.23
CA ASP A 242 -14.15 15.65 -3.60
C ASP A 242 -14.36 14.47 -4.55
N GLY A 243 -15.65 14.17 -4.78
CA GLY A 243 -16.12 12.90 -5.29
C GLY A 243 -16.35 11.86 -4.18
N ALA A 244 -16.81 10.67 -4.57
CA ALA A 244 -16.87 9.53 -3.64
C ALA A 244 -15.46 9.17 -3.18
N VAL A 245 -15.29 9.01 -1.86
CA VAL A 245 -13.98 8.76 -1.26
C VAL A 245 -14.05 7.64 -0.23
N THR A 246 -13.05 6.77 -0.27
CA THR A 246 -12.84 5.73 0.73
C THR A 246 -11.59 6.06 1.51
N LEU A 247 -11.73 6.13 2.84
CA LEU A 247 -10.68 6.45 3.77
C LEU A 247 -10.47 5.32 4.77
N VAL A 248 -9.26 5.24 5.29
CA VAL A 248 -8.98 4.49 6.50
C VAL A 248 -8.83 5.48 7.65
N ARG A 249 -9.60 5.32 8.73
CA ARG A 249 -9.47 6.13 9.95
C ARG A 249 -8.64 5.39 11.01
N VAL A 250 -7.72 6.11 11.65
CA VAL A 250 -6.80 5.62 12.70
C VAL A 250 -7.01 6.44 13.97
N ALA A 251 -7.31 5.78 15.09
CA ALA A 251 -7.57 6.49 16.35
C ALA A 251 -6.31 7.05 17.02
N LYS A 252 -6.46 8.18 17.74
CA LYS A 252 -5.41 8.92 18.44
C LYS A 252 -4.49 8.05 19.30
N ARG A 253 -5.08 7.20 20.15
CA ARG A 253 -4.33 6.33 21.07
C ARG A 253 -3.32 5.42 20.36
N TYR A 254 -3.60 5.05 19.11
CA TYR A 254 -2.74 4.18 18.31
C TYR A 254 -1.73 4.96 17.47
N PHE A 255 -2.14 6.11 16.93
CA PHE A 255 -1.21 7.05 16.31
C PHE A 255 -0.08 7.44 17.27
N GLN A 256 -0.39 7.64 18.55
CA GLN A 256 0.60 7.95 19.58
C GLN A 256 1.61 6.81 19.79
N LEU A 257 1.22 5.54 19.65
CA LEU A 257 2.17 4.42 19.69
C LEU A 257 3.15 4.48 18.52
N ILE A 258 2.66 4.74 17.30
CA ILE A 258 3.47 4.83 16.08
C ILE A 258 4.51 5.95 16.21
N VAL A 259 4.07 7.14 16.62
CA VAL A 259 4.93 8.33 16.75
C VAL A 259 5.97 8.18 17.86
N ASN A 260 5.63 7.50 18.96
CA ASN A 260 6.57 7.26 20.06
C ASN A 260 7.68 6.26 19.69
N HIS A 261 7.43 5.37 18.73
CA HIS A 261 8.42 4.39 18.26
C HIS A 261 9.30 4.93 17.12
N ASP A 262 8.92 6.03 16.46
CA ASP A 262 9.66 6.62 15.35
C ASP A 262 9.77 8.15 15.44
N ASN A 263 10.87 8.61 16.05
CA ASN A 263 11.20 10.03 16.16
C ASN A 263 11.37 10.74 14.80
N LYS A 264 11.80 10.03 13.74
CA LYS A 264 11.95 10.64 12.41
C LYS A 264 10.57 10.92 11.81
N LEU A 265 9.63 10.00 11.99
CA LEU A 265 8.25 10.20 11.58
C LEU A 265 7.61 11.36 12.33
N MET A 266 7.83 11.46 13.64
CA MET A 266 7.36 12.58 14.45
C MET A 266 7.84 13.94 13.90
N LEU A 267 9.12 14.05 13.57
CA LEU A 267 9.71 15.26 12.99
C LEU A 267 9.13 15.58 11.60
N ALA A 268 8.93 14.57 10.76
CA ALA A 268 8.30 14.75 9.44
C ALA A 268 6.87 15.27 9.56
N LEU A 269 6.08 14.71 10.48
CA LEU A 269 4.70 15.13 10.73
C LEU A 269 4.63 16.56 11.28
N LYS A 270 5.57 16.96 12.14
CA LYS A 270 5.70 18.35 12.60
C LYS A 270 5.99 19.30 11.44
N ALA A 271 6.94 18.95 10.57
CA ALA A 271 7.30 19.78 9.41
C ALA A 271 6.13 19.96 8.43
N VAL A 272 5.34 18.91 8.19
CA VAL A 272 4.09 18.99 7.42
C VAL A 272 3.12 19.96 8.07
N GLY A 273 2.94 19.86 9.39
CA GLY A 273 2.09 20.76 10.17
C GLY A 273 2.49 22.23 10.09
N ASP A 274 3.79 22.51 10.21
CA ASP A 274 4.33 23.86 10.09
C ASP A 274 4.11 24.45 8.69
N ALA A 275 4.33 23.64 7.65
CA ALA A 275 4.06 24.05 6.27
C ALA A 275 2.57 24.35 6.07
N GLN A 276 1.68 23.54 6.66
CA GLN A 276 0.24 23.74 6.57
C GLN A 276 -0.22 24.99 7.33
N ARG A 277 0.30 25.23 8.54
CA ARG A 277 0.04 26.47 9.31
C ARG A 277 0.43 27.71 8.51
N LYS A 278 1.63 27.72 7.90
CA LYS A 278 2.07 28.83 7.04
C LYS A 278 1.14 29.06 5.85
N LYS A 279 0.66 27.99 5.21
CA LYS A 279 -0.32 28.10 4.12
C LYS A 279 -1.65 28.68 4.58
N ILE A 280 -2.14 28.28 5.74
CA ILE A 280 -3.37 28.83 6.35
C ILE A 280 -3.19 30.33 6.62
N MET A 281 -2.12 30.71 7.30
CA MET A 281 -1.83 32.12 7.61
C MET A 281 -1.70 32.99 6.35
N SER A 282 -0.99 32.49 5.34
CA SER A 282 -0.87 33.16 4.03
C SER A 282 -2.21 33.26 3.30
N ALA A 283 -3.07 32.24 3.40
CA ALA A 283 -4.39 32.22 2.77
C ALA A 283 -5.37 33.20 3.45
N LEU A 284 -5.20 33.42 4.76
CA LEU A 284 -6.01 34.34 5.57
C LEU A 284 -5.42 35.76 5.69
N GLY A 285 -4.27 36.04 5.04
CA GLY A 285 -3.63 37.36 5.09
C GLY A 285 -3.09 37.75 6.47
N GLN A 286 -2.82 36.79 7.36
CA GLN A 286 -2.29 37.02 8.71
C GLN A 286 -0.78 36.71 8.73
N GLU A 287 0.08 37.63 9.17
CA GLU A 287 1.53 37.38 9.26
C GLU A 287 1.90 36.49 10.47
N PRO A 288 2.98 35.67 10.38
CA PRO A 288 3.44 34.86 11.51
C PRO A 288 4.01 35.75 12.62
N HIS A 289 3.44 35.65 13.83
CA HIS A 289 4.03 36.17 15.06
C HIS A 289 5.10 35.23 15.62
#